data_AF-A0A498SSP6-F1
#
_entry.id   AF-A0A498SSP6-F1
#
_cell.length_a   1.000
_cell.length_b   1.000
_cell.length_c   1.000
_cell.angle_alpha   90.00
_cell.angle_beta   90.00
_cell.angle_gamma   90.00
#
_symmetry.space_group_name_H-M   'P 1'
#
loop_
_entity.id
_entity.type
_entity.pdbx_description
1 polymer ?
#
loop_
_entity_poly.entity_id
_entity_poly.type
_entity_poly.pdbx_seq_one_letter_code
_entity_poly.pdbx_strand_id
1 'polypeptide(L)'
;FQKKSSQMQAFENALLEQIKEVLVADRLDDSKVKVVVEVLKLTGRYLDIDEGTSKINEILTQLNAIAKAHPAISDSVKERILSLNTWRENKWDVRNFRTNKEEKPAIDQSRRENDQGLTPSCSSSFIIGPDGQPLTEEERAFLEESFRKLDNNDTILDNDDVSDEYDEFLSAVANEEAKKCVAEMEMAEIEKQMARTNLDSEGEIPQNRDEKNKDINT
;
A
#
# COMPACT_ATOMS: atom_id res chain seq x y z
N PHE A 1 -37.01 3.98 -23.70
CA PHE A 1 -36.02 5.02 -24.05
C PHE A 1 -36.41 6.32 -23.36
N GLN A 2 -35.74 6.66 -22.26
CA GLN A 2 -35.93 7.94 -21.57
C GLN A 2 -35.14 9.00 -22.36
N LYS A 3 -35.80 10.08 -22.79
CA LYS A 3 -35.16 11.17 -23.53
C LYS A 3 -34.13 11.84 -22.61
N LYS A 4 -32.84 11.77 -22.96
CA LYS A 4 -31.76 12.44 -22.23
C LYS A 4 -32.05 13.95 -22.18
N SER A 5 -31.88 14.58 -21.02
CA SER A 5 -32.01 16.03 -20.92
C SER A 5 -30.89 16.70 -21.72
N SER A 6 -31.22 17.74 -22.49
CA SER A 6 -30.24 18.50 -23.28
C SER A 6 -29.10 19.07 -22.41
N GLN A 7 -29.36 19.36 -21.13
CA GLN A 7 -28.33 19.81 -20.19
C GLN A 7 -27.30 18.71 -19.89
N MET A 8 -27.75 17.46 -19.71
CA MET A 8 -26.87 16.33 -19.45
C MET A 8 -25.97 16.06 -20.66
N GLN A 9 -26.55 16.10 -21.88
CA GLN A 9 -25.78 15.92 -23.11
C GLN A 9 -24.76 17.04 -23.33
N ALA A 10 -25.10 18.28 -22.99
CA ALA A 10 -24.15 19.39 -23.03
C ALA A 10 -22.99 19.19 -22.03
N PHE A 11 -23.28 18.71 -20.82
CA PHE A 11 -22.26 18.40 -19.82
C PHE A 11 -21.32 17.27 -20.27
N GLU A 12 -21.87 16.17 -20.80
CA GLU A 12 -21.07 15.05 -21.33
C GLU A 12 -20.13 15.51 -22.45
N ASN A 13 -20.62 16.35 -23.34
CA ASN A 13 -19.81 16.94 -24.40
C ASN A 13 -18.71 17.86 -23.84
N ALA A 14 -19.06 18.74 -22.88
CA ALA A 14 -18.09 19.63 -22.25
C ALA A 14 -16.98 18.86 -21.52
N LEU A 15 -17.33 17.75 -20.84
CA LEU A 15 -16.36 16.89 -20.18
C LEU A 15 -15.41 16.23 -21.20
N LEU A 16 -15.93 15.72 -22.32
CA LEU A 16 -15.11 15.12 -23.37
C LEU A 16 -14.17 16.14 -24.03
N GLU A 17 -14.64 17.36 -24.29
CA GLU A 17 -13.77 18.44 -24.79
C GLU A 17 -12.70 18.82 -23.76
N GLN A 18 -13.06 18.93 -22.48
CA GLN A 18 -12.08 19.24 -21.43
C GLN A 18 -10.99 18.17 -21.33
N ILE A 19 -11.34 16.89 -21.47
CA ILE A 19 -10.37 15.80 -21.51
C ILE A 19 -9.43 15.98 -22.70
N LYS A 20 -9.96 16.29 -23.89
CA LYS A 20 -9.13 16.54 -25.08
C LYS A 20 -8.18 17.70 -24.88
N GLU A 21 -8.65 18.82 -24.33
CA GLU A 21 -7.82 19.99 -24.02
C GLU A 21 -6.65 19.65 -23.10
N VAL A 22 -6.88 18.83 -22.08
CA VAL A 22 -5.82 18.38 -21.17
C VAL A 22 -4.78 17.53 -21.91
N LEU A 23 -5.20 16.68 -22.85
CA LEU A 23 -4.30 15.81 -23.61
C LEU A 23 -3.46 16.53 -24.67
N VAL A 24 -3.94 17.65 -25.20
CA VAL A 24 -3.21 18.48 -26.18
C VAL A 24 -2.43 19.63 -25.52
N ALA A 25 -2.43 19.71 -24.19
CA ALA A 25 -1.72 20.74 -23.46
C ALA A 25 -0.20 20.66 -23.71
N ASP A 26 0.42 21.83 -23.92
CA ASP A 26 1.85 21.98 -24.26
C ASP A 26 2.80 21.33 -23.24
N ARG A 27 2.35 21.20 -21.99
CA ARG A 27 3.08 20.53 -20.90
C ARG A 27 2.28 19.38 -20.33
N LEU A 28 2.16 18.30 -21.12
CA LEU A 28 1.58 17.06 -20.64
C LEU A 28 2.56 16.32 -19.71
N ASP A 29 2.10 16.00 -18.52
CA ASP A 29 2.86 15.28 -17.49
C ASP A 29 2.03 14.14 -16.91
N ASP A 30 2.70 13.25 -16.17
CA ASP A 30 2.09 12.08 -15.53
C ASP A 30 0.84 12.41 -14.71
N SER A 31 0.82 13.53 -13.99
CA SER A 31 -0.30 13.90 -13.13
C SER A 31 -1.57 14.15 -13.95
N LYS A 32 -1.47 14.94 -15.03
CA LYS A 32 -2.59 15.24 -15.92
C LYS A 32 -3.14 13.96 -16.57
N VAL A 33 -2.25 13.11 -17.06
CA VAL A 33 -2.66 11.85 -17.71
C VAL A 33 -3.34 10.91 -16.70
N LYS A 34 -2.80 10.80 -15.47
CA LYS A 34 -3.44 10.01 -14.40
C LYS A 34 -4.87 10.51 -14.12
N VAL A 35 -5.07 11.82 -14.02
CA VAL A 35 -6.41 12.39 -13.82
C VAL A 35 -7.34 12.01 -14.97
N VAL A 36 -6.91 12.16 -16.22
CA VAL A 36 -7.72 11.77 -17.39
C VAL A 36 -8.10 10.29 -17.34
N VAL A 37 -7.14 9.41 -17.03
CA VAL A 37 -7.38 7.96 -16.91
C VAL A 37 -8.43 7.67 -15.84
N GLU A 38 -8.32 8.26 -14.66
CA GLU A 38 -9.29 8.02 -13.57
C GLU A 38 -10.67 8.61 -13.88
N VAL A 39 -10.74 9.80 -14.49
CA VAL A 39 -12.01 10.37 -14.96
C VAL A 39 -12.69 9.44 -15.96
N LEU A 40 -11.94 8.90 -16.93
CA LEU A 40 -12.48 7.95 -17.90
C LEU A 40 -12.98 6.65 -17.26
N LYS A 41 -12.29 6.11 -16.25
CA LYS A 41 -12.77 4.92 -15.52
C LYS A 41 -14.09 5.19 -14.80
N LEU A 42 -14.24 6.37 -14.18
CA LEU A 42 -15.44 6.74 -13.44
C LEU A 42 -16.63 7.06 -14.36
N THR A 43 -16.37 7.72 -15.48
CA THR A 43 -17.42 8.29 -16.33
C THR A 43 -17.64 7.51 -17.63
N GLY A 44 -16.72 6.62 -18.00
CA GLY A 44 -16.68 5.92 -19.29
C GLY A 44 -17.97 5.17 -19.61
N ARG A 45 -18.61 4.52 -18.62
CA ARG A 45 -19.90 3.83 -18.84
C ARG A 45 -21.02 4.75 -19.32
N TYR A 46 -20.97 6.02 -18.97
CA TYR A 46 -22.00 7.02 -19.28
C TYR A 46 -21.67 7.79 -20.57
N LEU A 47 -20.37 7.95 -20.86
CA LEU A 47 -19.86 8.66 -22.03
C LEU A 47 -19.76 7.75 -23.27
N ASP A 48 -19.50 6.46 -23.11
CA ASP A 48 -19.33 5.48 -24.20
C ASP A 48 -20.71 4.94 -24.66
N ILE A 49 -21.62 5.86 -24.98
CA ILE A 49 -22.99 5.59 -25.46
C ILE A 49 -23.27 6.51 -26.66
N ASP A 50 -23.95 5.99 -27.68
CA ASP A 50 -24.38 6.73 -28.88
C ASP A 50 -23.21 7.52 -29.52
N GLU A 51 -23.37 8.84 -29.69
CA GLU A 51 -22.40 9.77 -30.26
C GLU A 51 -21.11 9.88 -29.43
N GLY A 52 -21.18 9.64 -28.11
CA GLY A 52 -20.03 9.68 -27.23
C GLY A 52 -19.03 8.54 -27.48
N THR A 53 -19.50 7.41 -28.03
CA THR A 53 -18.65 6.26 -28.40
C THR A 53 -17.50 6.65 -29.33
N SER A 54 -17.81 7.48 -30.34
CA SER A 54 -16.82 7.95 -31.32
C SER A 54 -15.79 8.88 -30.67
N LYS A 55 -16.24 9.75 -29.75
CA LYS A 55 -15.36 10.68 -29.02
C LYS A 55 -14.44 9.95 -28.04
N ILE A 56 -14.97 8.98 -27.30
CA ILE A 56 -14.19 8.10 -26.43
C ILE A 56 -13.16 7.33 -27.26
N ASN A 57 -13.53 6.84 -28.45
CA ASN A 57 -12.59 6.13 -29.32
C ASN A 57 -11.41 7.01 -29.76
N GLU A 58 -11.68 8.28 -30.09
CA GLU A 58 -10.65 9.26 -30.43
C GLU A 58 -9.71 9.53 -29.24
N ILE A 59 -10.28 9.74 -28.04
CA ILE A 59 -9.51 9.96 -26.81
C ILE A 59 -8.62 8.75 -26.50
N LEU A 60 -9.15 7.53 -26.59
CA LEU A 60 -8.36 6.31 -26.38
C LEU A 60 -7.27 6.14 -27.43
N THR A 61 -7.53 6.52 -28.67
CA THR A 61 -6.51 6.50 -29.73
C THR A 61 -5.37 7.48 -29.40
N GLN A 62 -5.69 8.70 -28.98
CA GLN A 62 -4.70 9.70 -28.57
C GLN A 62 -3.90 9.23 -27.35
N LEU A 63 -4.57 8.71 -26.33
CA LEU A 63 -3.92 8.15 -25.14
C LEU A 63 -2.97 7.00 -25.51
N ASN A 64 -3.40 6.06 -26.36
CA ASN A 64 -2.54 4.98 -26.83
C ASN A 64 -1.34 5.50 -27.64
N ALA A 65 -1.49 6.59 -28.39
CA ALA A 65 -0.37 7.24 -29.08
C ALA A 65 0.61 7.91 -28.09
N ILE A 66 0.09 8.60 -27.08
CA ILE A 66 0.89 9.17 -25.97
C ILE A 66 1.68 8.07 -25.26
N ALA A 67 1.03 6.94 -24.96
CA ALA A 67 1.68 5.80 -24.31
C ALA A 67 2.87 5.27 -25.14
N LYS A 68 2.77 5.29 -26.47
CA LYS A 68 3.82 4.79 -27.36
C LYS A 68 4.94 5.79 -27.63
N ALA A 69 4.61 7.08 -27.72
CA ALA A 69 5.51 8.08 -28.31
C ALA A 69 5.95 9.19 -27.36
N HIS A 70 5.32 9.37 -26.19
CA HIS A 70 5.62 10.50 -25.31
C HIS A 70 6.76 10.15 -24.32
N PRO A 71 7.97 10.73 -24.48
CA PRO A 71 9.14 10.36 -23.67
C PRO A 71 9.03 10.82 -22.22
N ALA A 72 8.27 11.87 -21.94
CA ALA A 72 8.11 12.41 -20.58
C ALA A 72 7.05 11.69 -19.74
N ILE A 73 6.31 10.72 -20.31
CA ILE A 73 5.34 9.93 -19.56
C ILE A 73 6.02 8.67 -19.02
N SER A 74 5.89 8.42 -17.72
CA SER A 74 6.49 7.24 -17.09
C SER A 74 5.80 5.95 -17.53
N ASP A 75 6.54 4.84 -17.51
CA ASP A 75 6.00 3.54 -17.89
C ASP A 75 4.83 3.11 -17.00
N SER A 76 4.84 3.50 -15.72
CA SER A 76 3.70 3.29 -14.81
C SER A 76 2.41 3.92 -15.32
N VAL A 77 2.49 5.10 -15.93
CA VAL A 77 1.33 5.80 -16.50
C VAL A 77 0.95 5.21 -17.85
N LYS A 78 1.93 4.78 -18.66
CA LYS A 78 1.66 4.06 -19.92
C LYS A 78 0.87 2.79 -19.67
N GLU A 79 1.24 1.99 -18.67
CA GLU A 79 0.47 0.79 -18.28
C GLU A 79 -0.96 1.13 -17.85
N ARG A 80 -1.13 2.22 -17.09
CA ARG A 80 -2.47 2.71 -16.72
C ARG A 80 -3.29 3.13 -17.94
N ILE A 81 -2.67 3.77 -18.94
CA ILE A 81 -3.34 4.10 -20.20
C ILE A 81 -3.77 2.81 -20.93
N LEU A 82 -2.86 1.84 -21.08
CA LEU A 82 -3.15 0.58 -21.77
C LEU A 82 -4.30 -0.19 -21.11
N SER A 83 -4.38 -0.13 -19.77
CA SER A 83 -5.47 -0.75 -19.02
C SER A 83 -6.87 -0.22 -19.40
N LEU A 84 -6.98 1.01 -19.94
CA LEU A 84 -8.27 1.57 -20.34
C LEU A 84 -8.94 0.76 -21.47
N ASN A 85 -8.16 0.07 -22.31
CA ASN A 85 -8.72 -0.83 -23.32
C ASN A 85 -9.45 -2.00 -22.65
N THR A 86 -8.83 -2.60 -21.63
CA THR A 86 -9.46 -3.64 -20.79
C THR A 86 -10.71 -3.09 -20.09
N TRP A 87 -10.67 -1.86 -19.54
CA TRP A 87 -11.86 -1.23 -18.94
C TRP A 87 -13.01 -1.12 -19.93
N ARG A 88 -12.75 -0.68 -21.16
CA ARG A 88 -13.78 -0.56 -22.21
C ARG A 88 -14.34 -1.92 -22.64
N GLU A 89 -13.49 -2.92 -22.81
CA GLU A 89 -13.91 -4.31 -23.09
C GLU A 89 -14.84 -4.84 -21.99
N ASN A 90 -14.54 -4.50 -20.74
CA ASN A 90 -15.33 -4.80 -19.55
C ASN A 90 -16.53 -3.85 -19.34
N LYS A 91 -16.96 -3.11 -20.37
CA LYS A 91 -18.09 -2.15 -20.30
C LYS A 91 -17.95 -1.12 -19.17
N TRP A 92 -16.71 -0.74 -18.86
CA TRP A 92 -16.36 0.23 -17.82
C TRP A 92 -16.81 -0.17 -16.40
N ASP A 93 -16.99 -1.46 -16.12
CA ASP A 93 -17.39 -1.96 -14.80
C ASP A 93 -16.36 -2.93 -14.22
N VAL A 94 -15.90 -2.63 -13.00
CA VAL A 94 -14.92 -3.44 -12.24
C VAL A 94 -15.42 -4.87 -12.02
N ARG A 95 -16.74 -5.08 -11.93
CA ARG A 95 -17.34 -6.40 -11.72
C ARG A 95 -17.13 -7.34 -12.90
N ASN A 96 -16.99 -6.80 -14.12
CA ASN A 96 -16.85 -7.59 -15.34
C ASN A 96 -15.42 -8.18 -15.52
N PHE A 97 -14.43 -7.66 -14.78
CA PHE A 97 -13.06 -8.17 -14.87
C PHE A 97 -12.91 -9.62 -14.39
N ARG A 98 -13.84 -10.10 -13.53
CA ARG A 98 -13.87 -11.50 -13.10
C ARG A 98 -14.62 -12.40 -14.09
N THR A 99 -15.63 -11.88 -14.78
CA THR A 99 -16.48 -12.66 -15.70
C THR A 99 -15.79 -12.96 -17.03
N ASN A 100 -14.78 -12.17 -17.43
CA ASN A 100 -14.11 -12.35 -18.71
C ASN A 100 -13.00 -13.42 -18.72
N LYS A 101 -12.80 -14.15 -17.63
CA LYS A 101 -11.94 -15.35 -17.64
C LYS A 101 -12.62 -16.58 -18.24
N GLU A 102 -13.91 -16.51 -18.58
CA GLU A 102 -14.66 -17.63 -19.14
C GLU A 102 -15.59 -17.18 -20.28
N GLU A 103 -15.09 -17.17 -21.52
CA GLU A 103 -15.88 -17.48 -22.71
C GLU A 103 -14.93 -18.17 -23.71
N LYS A 104 -15.20 -19.36 -24.28
CA LYS A 104 -16.44 -20.12 -24.52
C LYS A 104 -16.04 -21.53 -25.07
N PRO A 105 -16.94 -22.55 -25.21
CA PRO A 105 -18.23 -22.42 -25.89
C PRO A 105 -19.44 -23.07 -25.22
N ALA A 106 -20.59 -22.45 -25.51
CA ALA A 106 -21.96 -22.97 -25.60
C ALA A 106 -22.24 -24.37 -25.04
N ILE A 107 -23.17 -24.44 -24.07
CA ILE A 107 -24.35 -25.31 -24.17
C ILE A 107 -25.49 -24.66 -23.38
N ASP A 108 -26.60 -24.58 -24.08
CA ASP A 108 -27.97 -24.32 -23.64
C ASP A 108 -28.37 -25.29 -22.51
N GLN A 109 -28.69 -24.80 -21.31
CA GLN A 109 -29.65 -25.45 -20.43
C GLN A 109 -30.11 -24.55 -19.28
N SER A 110 -31.35 -24.10 -19.43
CA SER A 110 -32.26 -23.70 -18.37
C SER A 110 -32.24 -24.69 -17.19
N ARG A 111 -31.82 -24.26 -16.00
CA ARG A 111 -32.33 -24.83 -14.74
C ARG A 111 -32.21 -23.82 -13.60
N ARG A 112 -33.36 -23.52 -13.00
CA ARG A 112 -33.50 -22.73 -11.78
C ARG A 112 -33.07 -23.53 -10.54
N GLU A 113 -32.86 -22.75 -9.47
CA GLU A 113 -33.09 -23.02 -8.04
C GLU A 113 -31.92 -23.49 -7.15
N ASN A 114 -31.58 -22.56 -6.24
CA ASN A 114 -31.34 -22.69 -4.80
C ASN A 114 -29.93 -23.03 -4.24
N ASP A 115 -29.47 -22.08 -3.43
CA ASP A 115 -28.80 -22.20 -2.12
C ASP A 115 -27.78 -23.33 -1.92
N GLN A 116 -26.49 -23.01 -2.08
CA GLN A 116 -25.48 -23.23 -1.04
C GLN A 116 -24.18 -22.51 -1.44
N GLY A 117 -23.52 -21.89 -0.47
CA GLY A 117 -22.30 -21.10 -0.66
C GLY A 117 -21.26 -21.79 -1.54
N LEU A 118 -20.90 -21.13 -2.63
CA LEU A 118 -19.82 -21.56 -3.52
C LEU A 118 -18.49 -21.13 -2.89
N THR A 119 -18.03 -21.93 -1.94
CA THR A 119 -16.59 -22.06 -1.72
C THR A 119 -15.99 -22.58 -3.05
N PRO A 120 -14.90 -21.99 -3.57
CA PRO A 120 -14.23 -22.55 -4.72
C PRO A 120 -13.71 -23.94 -4.31
N SER A 121 -14.34 -24.97 -4.83
CA SER A 121 -13.88 -26.35 -4.70
C SER A 121 -12.53 -26.47 -5.40
N CYS A 122 -11.45 -26.27 -4.65
CA CYS A 122 -10.07 -26.53 -5.08
C CYS A 122 -9.84 -28.04 -5.17
N SER A 123 -10.52 -28.69 -6.10
CA SER A 123 -10.24 -30.05 -6.51
C SER A 123 -8.95 -30.07 -7.34
N SER A 124 -7.82 -30.33 -6.66
CA SER A 124 -6.60 -30.97 -7.19
C SER A 124 -5.57 -30.15 -8.01
N SER A 125 -5.22 -28.94 -7.58
CA SER A 125 -4.00 -28.27 -8.09
C SER A 125 -2.90 -28.30 -7.02
N PHE A 126 -1.81 -29.04 -7.27
CA PHE A 126 -0.64 -29.05 -6.38
C PHE A 126 -0.03 -27.64 -6.32
N ILE A 127 0.08 -27.07 -5.11
CA ILE A 127 0.76 -25.79 -4.88
C ILE A 127 2.26 -26.08 -4.81
N ILE A 128 3.07 -25.35 -5.59
CA ILE A 128 4.52 -25.52 -5.64
C ILE A 128 5.17 -24.47 -4.73
N GLY A 129 5.97 -24.93 -3.78
CA GLY A 129 6.72 -24.11 -2.85
C GLY A 129 7.90 -23.37 -3.51
N PRO A 130 8.54 -22.44 -2.77
CA PRO A 130 9.69 -21.67 -3.27
C PRO A 130 10.93 -22.53 -3.52
N ASP A 131 10.97 -23.73 -2.94
CA ASP A 131 11.97 -24.78 -3.18
C ASP A 131 11.69 -25.59 -4.47
N GLY A 132 10.61 -25.29 -5.18
CA GLY A 132 10.20 -25.96 -6.41
C GLY A 132 9.57 -27.34 -6.19
N GLN A 133 9.31 -27.75 -4.94
CA GLN A 133 8.61 -28.99 -4.62
C GLN A 133 7.12 -28.71 -4.37
N PRO A 134 6.22 -29.69 -4.55
CA PRO A 134 4.85 -29.59 -4.07
C PRO A 134 4.86 -29.37 -2.56
N LEU A 135 3.99 -28.49 -2.07
CA LEU A 135 3.79 -28.32 -0.63
C LEU A 135 3.45 -29.65 0.02
N THR A 136 4.04 -29.88 1.18
CA THR A 136 3.66 -31.00 2.04
C THR A 136 2.23 -30.81 2.55
N GLU A 137 1.58 -31.91 2.96
CA GLU A 137 0.22 -31.85 3.50
C GLU A 137 0.11 -30.95 4.75
N GLU A 138 1.18 -30.87 5.54
CA GLU A 138 1.26 -29.99 6.72
C GLU A 138 1.32 -28.51 6.33
N GLU A 139 2.17 -28.15 5.37
CA GLU A 139 2.26 -26.78 4.86
C GLU A 139 0.96 -26.34 4.16
N ARG A 140 0.33 -27.28 3.46
CA ARG A 140 -0.99 -27.08 2.86
C ARG A 140 -2.04 -26.81 3.94
N ALA A 141 -2.08 -27.62 4.99
CA ALA A 141 -3.03 -27.45 6.09
C ALA A 141 -2.84 -26.10 6.81
N PHE A 142 -1.59 -25.68 7.01
CA PHE A 142 -1.27 -24.36 7.60
C PHE A 142 -1.81 -23.20 6.75
N LEU A 143 -1.64 -23.28 5.42
CA LEU A 143 -2.19 -22.28 4.50
C LEU A 143 -3.72 -22.30 4.49
N GLU A 144 -4.34 -23.48 4.47
CA GLU A 144 -5.79 -23.63 4.48
C GLU A 144 -6.42 -23.07 5.77
N GLU A 145 -5.77 -23.26 6.93
CA GLU A 145 -6.19 -22.64 8.19
C GLU A 145 -6.10 -21.11 8.13
N SER A 146 -5.05 -20.58 7.50
CA SER A 146 -4.86 -19.14 7.33
C SER A 146 -5.92 -18.52 6.41
N PHE A 147 -6.25 -19.18 5.28
CA PHE A 147 -7.34 -18.75 4.40
C PHE A 147 -8.69 -18.81 5.10
N ARG A 148 -8.94 -19.84 5.92
CA ARG A 148 -10.17 -19.95 6.70
C ARG A 148 -10.29 -18.84 7.75
N LYS A 149 -9.19 -18.43 8.37
CA LYS A 149 -9.17 -17.26 9.28
C LYS A 149 -9.48 -15.95 8.54
N LEU A 150 -9.03 -15.81 7.30
CA LEU A 150 -9.30 -14.62 6.48
C LEU A 150 -10.78 -14.52 6.06
N ASP A 151 -11.40 -15.64 5.65
CA ASP A 151 -12.82 -15.69 5.26
C ASP A 151 -13.77 -15.39 6.43
N ASN A 152 -13.35 -15.67 7.67
CA ASN A 152 -14.16 -15.40 8.86
C ASN A 152 -14.07 -13.94 9.36
N ASN A 153 -13.13 -13.16 8.83
CA ASN A 153 -12.90 -11.76 9.22
C ASN A 153 -13.53 -10.75 8.24
N ASP A 154 -14.47 -11.16 7.39
CA ASP A 154 -15.22 -10.26 6.48
C ASP A 154 -16.30 -9.42 7.23
N THR A 155 -16.05 -9.10 8.50
CA THR A 155 -16.69 -8.00 9.21
C THR A 155 -15.91 -6.74 8.92
N ILE A 156 -16.44 -5.93 8.00
CA ILE A 156 -16.33 -4.46 7.93
C ILE A 156 -15.02 -3.94 8.51
N LEU A 157 -14.03 -3.68 7.65
CA LEU A 157 -12.97 -2.73 7.96
C LEU A 157 -13.60 -1.35 8.18
N ASP A 158 -14.12 -1.11 9.39
CA ASP A 158 -14.29 0.23 9.91
C ASP A 158 -12.88 0.80 9.95
N ASN A 159 -12.66 1.80 9.10
CA ASN A 159 -11.38 2.44 8.82
C ASN A 159 -10.81 3.23 10.04
N ASP A 160 -11.39 3.03 11.23
CA ASP A 160 -11.05 3.67 12.49
C ASP A 160 -10.09 2.81 13.34
N ASP A 161 -9.99 1.50 13.12
CA ASP A 161 -9.16 0.60 13.96
C ASP A 161 -7.65 0.63 13.62
N VAL A 162 -7.28 1.24 12.49
CA VAL A 162 -5.86 1.33 12.05
C VAL A 162 -5.13 2.54 12.67
N SER A 163 -5.88 3.55 13.13
CA SER A 163 -5.29 4.75 13.74
C SER A 163 -4.68 4.45 15.11
N ASP A 164 -5.38 3.63 15.91
CA ASP A 164 -4.98 3.34 17.29
C ASP A 164 -3.69 2.50 17.34
N GLU A 165 -3.50 1.58 16.39
CA GLU A 165 -2.29 0.75 16.29
C GLU A 165 -1.05 1.55 15.84
N TYR A 166 -1.25 2.58 15.01
CA TYR A 166 -0.16 3.48 14.61
C TYR A 166 0.30 4.38 15.76
N ASP A 167 -0.64 4.90 16.55
CA ASP A 167 -0.34 5.71 17.74
C ASP A 167 0.32 4.89 18.86
N GLU A 168 -0.08 3.61 19.03
CA GLU A 168 0.59 2.68 19.93
C GLU A 168 2.04 2.41 19.50
N PHE A 169 2.28 2.20 18.21
CA PHE A 169 3.63 2.00 17.68
C PHE A 169 4.52 3.23 17.90
N LEU A 170 4.03 4.44 17.59
CA LEU A 170 4.77 5.68 17.84
C LEU A 170 5.11 5.87 19.33
N SER A 171 4.17 5.52 20.21
CA SER A 171 4.36 5.60 21.66
C SER A 171 5.38 4.58 22.17
N ALA A 172 5.36 3.35 21.64
CA ALA A 172 6.31 2.30 21.99
C ALA A 172 7.74 2.68 21.60
N VAL A 173 7.94 3.19 20.38
CA VAL A 173 9.25 3.63 19.87
C VAL A 173 9.80 4.79 20.70
N ALA A 174 8.97 5.79 21.01
CA ALA A 174 9.38 6.92 21.84
C ALA A 174 9.74 6.50 23.27
N ASN A 175 9.00 5.55 23.84
CA ASN A 175 9.25 5.05 25.19
C ASN A 175 10.51 4.18 25.25
N GLU A 176 10.79 3.40 24.21
CA GLU A 176 12.03 2.61 24.09
C GLU A 176 13.25 3.53 23.93
N GLU A 177 13.16 4.58 23.11
CA GLU A 177 14.23 5.57 22.95
C GLU A 177 14.49 6.35 24.25
N ALA A 178 13.44 6.75 24.97
CA ALA A 178 13.57 7.40 26.28
C ALA A 178 14.23 6.48 27.31
N LYS A 179 13.83 5.20 27.38
CA LYS A 179 14.45 4.20 28.26
C LYS A 179 15.93 3.99 27.93
N LYS A 180 16.29 3.96 26.66
CA LYS A 180 17.68 3.85 26.21
C LYS A 180 18.51 5.06 26.66
N CYS A 181 17.97 6.27 26.51
CA CYS A 181 18.66 7.50 26.91
C CYS A 181 18.86 7.58 28.44
N VAL A 182 17.86 7.14 29.22
CA VAL A 182 17.99 7.05 30.69
C VAL A 182 19.06 6.03 31.09
N ALA A 183 19.07 4.84 30.49
CA ALA A 183 20.06 3.82 30.78
C ALA A 183 21.49 4.25 30.42
N GLU A 184 21.66 4.98 29.32
CA GLU A 184 22.96 5.54 28.92
C GLU A 184 23.45 6.62 29.90
N MET A 185 22.54 7.47 30.39
CA MET A 185 22.86 8.49 31.38
C MET A 185 23.21 7.88 32.76
N GLU A 186 22.53 6.79 33.15
CA GLU A 186 22.83 6.05 34.38
C GLU A 186 24.19 5.34 34.31
N MET A 187 24.49 4.70 33.18
CA MET A 187 25.82 4.09 32.93
C MET A 187 26.95 5.13 32.99
N ALA A 188 26.75 6.30 32.38
CA ALA A 188 27.74 7.38 32.41
C ALA A 188 27.96 7.94 33.83
N GLU A 189 26.92 8.00 34.66
CA GLU A 189 27.03 8.43 36.05
C GLU A 189 27.75 7.38 36.91
N ILE A 190 27.48 6.08 36.70
CA ILE A 190 28.20 4.99 37.35
C ILE A 190 29.68 4.99 36.97
N GLU A 191 30.02 5.20 35.70
CA GLU A 191 31.40 5.32 35.22
C GLU A 191 32.13 6.51 35.87
N LYS A 192 31.45 7.66 35.98
CA LYS A 192 31.99 8.86 36.62
C LYS A 192 32.21 8.68 38.12
N GLN A 193 31.35 7.93 38.81
CA GLN A 193 31.55 7.60 40.22
C GLN A 193 32.74 6.64 40.41
N MET A 194 32.89 5.63 39.55
CA MET A 194 34.07 4.75 39.57
C MET A 194 35.37 5.50 39.29
N ALA A 195 35.35 6.48 38.38
CA ALA A 195 36.52 7.33 38.11
C ALA A 195 36.93 8.20 39.32
N ARG A 196 35.96 8.64 40.14
CA ARG A 196 36.23 9.43 41.35
C ARG A 196 36.78 8.59 42.50
N THR A 197 36.31 7.35 42.67
CA THR A 197 36.79 6.46 43.73
C THR A 197 38.21 5.93 43.48
N ASN A 198 38.72 6.04 42.26
CA ASN A 198 40.11 5.68 41.91
C ASN A 198 41.15 6.79 42.18
N LEU A 199 40.72 7.98 42.64
CA LEU A 199 41.63 9.10 42.95
C LEU A 199 41.80 9.38 44.46
N ASP A 200 41.02 8.76 45.34
CA ASP A 200 41.06 8.97 46.80
C ASP A 200 41.65 7.78 47.57
N SER A 201 42.49 6.97 46.93
CA SER A 201 43.20 5.88 47.60
C SER A 201 44.66 5.78 47.17
N GLU A 202 45.42 6.87 47.33
CA GLU A 202 46.86 6.75 47.51
C GLU A 202 47.45 7.95 48.27
N GLY A 203 47.84 7.72 49.53
CA GLY A 203 49.00 8.40 50.11
C GLY A 203 48.84 9.06 51.47
N GLU A 204 48.79 8.27 52.55
CA GLU A 204 49.45 8.68 53.80
C GLU A 204 50.33 7.54 54.33
N ILE A 205 51.61 7.60 53.97
CA ILE A 205 52.69 6.89 54.64
C ILE A 205 53.07 7.73 55.87
N PRO A 206 53.04 7.19 57.11
CA PRO A 206 53.50 7.93 58.27
C PRO A 206 55.04 8.02 58.26
N GLN A 207 55.56 9.22 58.00
CA GLN A 207 56.99 9.52 58.09
C GLN A 207 57.35 9.80 59.56
N ASN A 208 57.90 8.79 60.24
CA ASN A 208 58.70 9.00 61.44
C ASN A 208 59.97 9.77 61.08
N ARG A 209 60.17 10.95 61.68
CA ARG A 209 61.52 11.46 61.94
C ARG A 209 61.54 12.42 63.12
N ASP A 210 62.25 11.97 64.15
CA ASP A 210 62.69 12.71 65.32
C ASP A 210 63.49 13.97 64.98
N GLU A 211 63.33 14.99 65.83
CA GLU A 211 64.36 15.87 66.42
C GLU A 211 63.69 17.17 66.89
N LYS A 212 63.96 17.80 68.04
CA LYS A 212 64.70 17.49 69.27
C LYS A 212 64.47 18.70 70.22
N ASN A 213 64.50 18.44 71.52
CA ASN A 213 64.76 19.37 72.63
C ASN A 213 63.66 20.38 73.05
N LYS A 214 63.18 20.19 74.29
CA LYS A 214 63.57 21.11 75.36
C LYS A 214 63.44 20.48 76.75
N ASP A 215 64.54 20.49 77.48
CA ASP A 215 64.70 20.15 78.89
C ASP A 215 63.80 20.98 79.82
N ILE A 216 63.43 20.34 80.94
CA ILE A 216 63.19 20.79 82.34
C ILE A 216 62.83 19.47 83.06
N ASN A 217 63.52 18.90 84.07
CA ASN A 217 64.08 19.46 85.29
C ASN A 217 65.04 18.43 85.94
N THR A 218 66.25 18.83 86.34
CA THR A 218 66.80 18.86 87.73
C THR A 218 68.19 19.50 87.69
#